data_AF-A0A937PFJ5-F1
#
_entry.id   AF-A0A937PFJ5-F1
#
_cell.length_a   1.000
_cell.length_b   1.000
_cell.length_c   1.000
_cell.angle_alpha   90.00
_cell.angle_beta   90.00
_cell.angle_gamma   90.00
#
_symmetry.space_group_name_H-M   'P 1'
#
loop_
_entity.id
_entity.type
_entity.pdbx_description
1 polymer ?
#
loop_
_entity_poly.entity_id
_entity_poly.type
_entity_poly.pdbx_seq_one_letter_code
_entity_poly.pdbx_strand_id
1 'polypeptide(L)'
;MQNFQWVGWIIQGVIALITLVAAIAAWRAANAAKQSAAESHRTAVSQVIAQVTNNYASNEMLHGMMRLRSWKDKYGDNFASEFYSKLNNKEEEAIILNEDRRRFSHHMNQIRLLFKRGVLEEDDVRELATCGKFSQVGFLLEVVKPLEEVINPDCDHSLFEFFDNLCKNSKSDINSS
;
A
#
# COMPACT_ATOMS: atom_id res chain seq x y z
N MET A 1 74.91 8.49 -16.08
CA MET A 1 73.59 7.85 -15.86
C MET A 1 72.68 8.72 -14.95
N GLN A 2 72.42 9.98 -15.32
CA GLN A 2 71.54 10.90 -14.55
C GLN A 2 70.22 11.24 -15.27
N ASN A 3 70.07 10.86 -16.55
CA ASN A 3 68.91 11.23 -17.39
C ASN A 3 67.67 10.33 -17.23
N PHE A 4 67.65 9.36 -16.31
CA PHE A 4 66.51 8.43 -16.15
C PHE A 4 65.62 8.72 -14.93
N GLN A 5 66.10 9.45 -13.93
CA GLN A 5 65.33 9.71 -12.71
C GLN A 5 64.20 10.74 -12.92
N TRP A 6 64.41 11.78 -13.73
CA TRP A 6 63.38 12.80 -14.00
C TRP A 6 62.15 12.25 -14.73
N VAL A 7 62.33 11.25 -15.60
CA VAL A 7 61.24 10.56 -16.31
C VAL A 7 60.32 9.83 -15.31
N GLY A 8 60.88 9.24 -14.26
CA GLY A 8 60.10 8.56 -13.22
C GLY A 8 59.18 9.50 -12.43
N TRP A 9 59.65 10.71 -12.10
CA TRP A 9 58.85 11.73 -11.40
C TRP A 9 57.68 12.23 -12.25
N ILE A 10 57.87 12.37 -13.56
CA ILE A 10 56.81 12.78 -14.49
C ILE A 10 55.71 11.71 -14.55
N ILE A 11 56.09 10.43 -14.67
CA ILE A 11 55.13 9.32 -14.72
C ILE A 11 54.30 9.25 -13.44
N GLN A 12 54.94 9.35 -12.27
CA GLN A 12 54.23 9.36 -10.97
C GLN A 12 53.28 10.54 -10.84
N GLY A 13 53.67 11.74 -11.31
CA GLY A 13 52.81 12.91 -11.36
C GLY A 13 51.57 12.73 -12.24
N VAL A 14 51.73 12.12 -13.42
CA VAL A 14 50.62 11.83 -14.33
C VAL A 14 49.67 10.78 -13.75
N ILE A 15 50.19 9.72 -13.12
CA ILE A 15 49.37 8.69 -12.46
C ILE A 15 48.57 9.30 -11.31
N ALA A 16 49.20 10.11 -10.45
CA ALA A 16 48.52 10.79 -9.35
C ALA A 16 47.37 11.68 -9.85
N LEU A 17 47.60 12.44 -10.93
CA LEU A 17 46.58 13.29 -11.54
C LEU A 17 45.40 12.46 -12.10
N ILE A 18 45.69 11.35 -12.79
CA ILE A 18 44.64 10.45 -13.32
C ILE A 18 43.80 9.86 -12.18
N THR A 19 44.44 9.40 -11.10
CA THR A 19 43.71 8.83 -9.94
C THR A 19 42.83 9.87 -9.25
N LEU A 20 43.28 11.13 -9.14
CA LEU A 20 42.49 12.22 -8.57
C LEU A 20 41.26 12.53 -9.43
N VAL A 21 41.42 12.62 -10.75
CA VAL A 21 40.31 12.84 -11.68
C VAL A 21 39.31 11.68 -11.63
N ALA A 22 39.80 10.44 -11.58
CA ALA A 22 38.95 9.26 -11.45
C ALA A 22 38.16 9.25 -10.13
N ALA A 23 38.78 9.64 -9.01
CA ALA A 23 38.10 9.74 -7.72
C ALA A 23 36.98 10.80 -7.71
N ILE A 24 37.23 11.96 -8.32
CA ILE A 24 36.20 13.02 -8.46
C ILE A 24 35.05 12.55 -9.34
N ALA A 25 35.36 11.88 -10.46
CA ALA A 25 34.35 11.31 -11.35
C ALA A 25 33.51 10.24 -10.63
N ALA A 26 34.15 9.34 -9.88
CA ALA A 26 33.47 8.31 -9.09
C ALA A 26 32.57 8.91 -8.01
N TRP A 27 33.03 9.94 -7.30
CA TRP A 27 32.22 10.63 -6.29
C TRP A 27 30.99 11.31 -6.91
N ARG A 28 31.16 11.98 -8.05
CA ARG A 28 30.04 12.60 -8.79
C ARG A 28 29.05 11.55 -9.29
N ALA A 29 29.54 10.45 -9.84
CA ALA A 29 28.70 9.34 -10.30
C ALA A 29 27.93 8.71 -9.12
N ALA A 30 28.58 8.52 -7.97
CA ALA A 30 27.92 8.00 -6.77
C ALA A 30 26.82 8.95 -6.25
N ASN A 31 27.06 10.26 -6.25
CA ASN A 31 26.04 11.24 -5.86
C ASN A 31 24.87 11.28 -6.85
N ALA A 32 25.14 11.27 -8.15
CA ALA A 32 24.11 11.21 -9.18
C ALA A 32 23.28 9.91 -9.10
N ALA A 33 23.94 8.77 -8.86
CA ALA A 33 23.26 7.49 -8.65
C ALA A 33 22.36 7.52 -7.42
N LYS A 34 22.80 8.15 -6.31
CA LYS A 34 21.97 8.32 -5.11
C LYS A 34 20.73 9.16 -5.37
N GLN A 35 20.87 10.26 -6.12
CA GLN A 35 19.74 11.12 -6.49
C GLN A 35 18.77 10.37 -7.42
N SER A 36 19.30 9.71 -8.46
CA SER A 36 18.51 8.90 -9.39
C SER A 36 17.77 7.76 -8.69
N ALA A 37 18.37 7.12 -7.69
CA ALA A 37 17.72 6.11 -6.87
C ALA A 37 16.55 6.70 -6.06
N ALA A 38 16.73 7.89 -5.46
CA ALA A 38 15.67 8.56 -4.72
C ALA A 38 14.50 8.98 -5.63
N GLU A 39 14.78 9.50 -6.82
CA GLU A 39 13.76 9.84 -7.82
C GLU A 39 13.02 8.58 -8.32
N SER A 40 13.76 7.52 -8.66
CA SER A 40 13.18 6.25 -9.10
C SER A 40 12.27 5.63 -8.03
N HIS A 41 12.69 5.72 -6.75
CA HIS A 41 11.87 5.27 -5.63
C HIS A 41 10.57 6.07 -5.52
N ARG A 42 10.64 7.41 -5.58
CA ARG A 42 9.44 8.27 -5.57
C ARG A 42 8.50 7.94 -6.73
N THR A 43 9.02 7.79 -7.95
CA THR A 43 8.21 7.39 -9.11
C THR A 43 7.52 6.05 -8.89
N ALA A 44 8.23 5.05 -8.34
CA ALA A 44 7.66 3.75 -8.05
C ALA A 44 6.53 3.84 -7.01
N VAL A 45 6.71 4.60 -5.92
CA VAL A 45 5.67 4.84 -4.91
C VAL A 45 4.45 5.52 -5.54
N SER A 46 4.64 6.59 -6.32
CA SER A 46 3.54 7.28 -7.01
C SER A 46 2.78 6.36 -7.96
N GLN A 47 3.47 5.46 -8.69
CA GLN A 47 2.82 4.48 -9.56
C GLN A 47 1.98 3.48 -8.76
N VAL A 48 2.49 3.01 -7.63
CA VAL A 48 1.75 2.10 -6.73
C VAL A 48 0.51 2.79 -6.16
N ILE A 49 0.64 4.03 -5.67
CA ILE A 49 -0.48 4.84 -5.17
C ILE A 49 -1.52 5.01 -6.28
N ALA A 50 -1.10 5.43 -7.48
CA ALA A 50 -1.99 5.59 -8.62
C ALA A 50 -2.72 4.28 -8.98
N GLN A 51 -2.03 3.15 -8.95
CA GLN A 51 -2.64 1.84 -9.23
C GLN A 51 -3.69 1.46 -8.17
N VAL A 52 -3.37 1.62 -6.88
CA VAL A 52 -4.31 1.35 -5.78
C VAL A 52 -5.54 2.25 -5.88
N THR A 53 -5.34 3.53 -6.15
CA THR A 53 -6.43 4.50 -6.33
C THR A 53 -7.29 4.17 -7.55
N ASN A 54 -6.68 3.82 -8.69
CA ASN A 54 -7.40 3.45 -9.90
C ASN A 54 -8.22 2.16 -9.70
N ASN A 55 -7.68 1.19 -8.97
CA ASN A 55 -8.42 -0.04 -8.62
C ASN A 55 -9.64 0.28 -7.77
N TYR A 56 -9.51 1.17 -6.79
CA TYR A 56 -10.63 1.62 -5.95
C TYR A 56 -11.68 2.40 -6.75
N ALA A 57 -11.23 3.26 -7.68
CA ALA A 57 -12.08 4.07 -8.54
C ALA A 57 -12.72 3.29 -9.71
N SER A 58 -12.43 1.99 -9.84
CA SER A 58 -12.99 1.16 -10.90
C SER A 58 -14.51 1.01 -10.76
N ASN A 59 -15.20 0.86 -11.90
CA ASN A 59 -16.65 0.62 -11.91
C ASN A 59 -17.01 -0.69 -11.20
N GLU A 60 -16.13 -1.70 -11.29
CA GLU A 60 -16.28 -3.00 -10.66
C GLU A 60 -16.21 -2.89 -9.13
N MET A 61 -15.32 -2.05 -8.59
CA MET A 61 -15.25 -1.79 -7.15
C MET A 61 -16.49 -1.03 -6.70
N LEU A 62 -16.86 0.05 -7.39
CA LEU A 62 -18.03 0.86 -7.06
C LEU A 62 -19.31 0.03 -7.04
N HIS A 63 -19.59 -0.71 -8.12
CA HIS A 63 -20.77 -1.57 -8.19
C HIS A 63 -20.76 -2.67 -7.12
N GLY A 64 -19.59 -3.26 -6.83
CA GLY A 64 -19.47 -4.26 -5.77
C GLY A 64 -19.77 -3.69 -4.40
N MET A 65 -19.22 -2.51 -4.07
CA MET A 65 -19.52 -1.82 -2.81
C MET A 65 -21.00 -1.44 -2.70
N MET A 66 -21.61 -0.97 -3.79
CA MET A 66 -23.04 -0.67 -3.82
C MET A 66 -23.89 -1.91 -3.57
N ARG A 67 -23.58 -3.06 -4.20
CA ARG A 67 -24.29 -4.32 -3.96
C ARG A 67 -24.18 -4.78 -2.51
N LEU A 68 -22.97 -4.77 -1.96
CA LEU A 68 -22.73 -5.12 -0.56
C LEU A 68 -23.49 -4.21 0.42
N ARG A 69 -23.54 -2.90 0.15
CA ARG A 69 -24.31 -1.97 0.98
C ARG A 69 -25.81 -2.20 0.84
N SER A 70 -26.33 -2.32 -0.38
CA SER A 70 -27.73 -2.63 -0.63
C SER A 70 -28.15 -3.94 0.03
N TRP A 71 -27.27 -4.94 0.07
CA TRP A 71 -27.51 -6.19 0.78
C TRP A 71 -27.65 -5.98 2.29
N LYS A 72 -26.72 -5.23 2.89
CA LYS A 72 -26.83 -4.87 4.31
C LYS A 72 -28.11 -4.10 4.60
N ASP A 73 -28.50 -3.18 3.72
CA ASP A 73 -29.74 -2.41 3.89
C ASP A 73 -30.99 -3.28 3.75
N LYS A 74 -30.98 -4.28 2.84
CA LYS A 74 -32.07 -5.22 2.61
C LYS A 74 -32.32 -6.16 3.80
N TYR A 75 -31.26 -6.64 4.44
CA TYR A 75 -31.35 -7.65 5.50
C TYR A 75 -31.10 -7.11 6.92
N GLY A 76 -30.77 -5.83 7.06
CA GLY A 76 -30.52 -5.19 8.35
C GLY A 76 -29.40 -5.87 9.13
N ASP A 77 -29.64 -6.16 10.40
CA ASP A 77 -28.64 -6.77 11.30
C ASP A 77 -28.36 -8.25 10.97
N ASN A 78 -29.26 -8.93 10.25
CA ASN A 78 -29.11 -10.35 9.89
C ASN A 78 -28.37 -10.56 8.56
N PHE A 79 -27.85 -9.49 7.94
CA PHE A 79 -27.28 -9.57 6.60
C PHE A 79 -26.13 -10.58 6.45
N ALA A 80 -25.32 -10.77 7.48
CA ALA A 80 -24.19 -11.70 7.44
C ALA A 80 -24.64 -13.16 7.54
N SER A 81 -25.57 -13.49 8.45
CA SER A 81 -26.13 -14.84 8.54
C SER A 81 -26.91 -15.23 7.29
N GLU A 82 -27.67 -14.29 6.71
CA GLU A 82 -28.37 -14.49 5.45
C GLU A 82 -27.40 -14.73 4.29
N PHE A 83 -26.33 -13.94 4.21
CA PHE A 83 -25.29 -14.15 3.21
C PHE A 83 -24.66 -15.54 3.32
N TYR A 84 -24.28 -15.99 4.52
CA TYR A 84 -23.67 -17.30 4.71
C TYR A 84 -24.61 -18.45 4.35
N SER A 85 -25.87 -18.37 4.78
CA SER A 85 -26.91 -19.35 4.43
C SER A 85 -27.07 -19.47 2.92
N LYS A 86 -27.22 -18.34 2.22
CA LYS A 86 -27.41 -18.29 0.77
C LYS A 86 -26.17 -18.72 -0.01
N LEU A 87 -24.98 -18.40 0.49
CA LEU A 87 -23.72 -18.85 -0.08
C LEU A 87 -23.57 -20.38 0.01
N ASN A 88 -23.92 -20.99 1.14
CA ASN A 88 -23.91 -22.45 1.32
C ASN A 88 -24.89 -23.16 0.39
N ASN A 89 -26.04 -22.53 0.11
CA ASN A 89 -27.02 -23.00 -0.87
C ASN A 89 -26.62 -22.70 -2.32
N LYS A 90 -25.45 -22.09 -2.56
CA LYS A 90 -24.94 -21.69 -3.88
C LYS A 90 -25.91 -20.79 -4.65
N GLU A 91 -26.61 -19.91 -3.94
CA GLU A 91 -27.44 -18.90 -4.60
C GLU A 91 -26.56 -17.90 -5.37
N GLU A 92 -26.93 -17.61 -6.61
CA GLU A 92 -26.14 -16.78 -7.53
C GLU A 92 -25.82 -15.39 -6.95
N GLU A 93 -26.80 -14.73 -6.33
CA GLU A 93 -26.64 -13.42 -5.70
C GLU A 93 -25.54 -13.46 -4.61
N ALA A 94 -25.53 -14.50 -3.77
CA ALA A 94 -24.54 -14.66 -2.70
C ALA A 94 -23.13 -14.97 -3.23
N ILE A 95 -23.02 -15.70 -4.35
CA ILE A 95 -21.73 -15.96 -5.00
C ILE A 95 -21.13 -14.64 -5.50
N ILE A 96 -21.92 -13.82 -6.20
CA ILE A 96 -21.50 -12.49 -6.69
C ILE A 96 -21.09 -11.59 -5.51
N LEU A 97 -21.88 -11.57 -4.44
CA LEU A 97 -21.52 -10.81 -3.23
C LEU A 97 -20.21 -11.28 -2.62
N ASN A 98 -19.94 -12.58 -2.62
CA ASN A 98 -18.69 -13.11 -2.08
C ASN A 98 -17.48 -12.65 -2.92
N GLU A 99 -17.63 -12.57 -4.24
CA GLU A 99 -16.59 -12.01 -5.12
C GLU A 99 -16.33 -10.53 -4.83
N ASP A 100 -17.39 -9.73 -4.68
CA ASP A 100 -17.27 -8.30 -4.36
C ASP A 100 -16.63 -8.08 -2.98
N ARG A 101 -17.04 -8.88 -1.99
CA ARG A 101 -16.46 -8.90 -0.63
C ARG A 101 -14.96 -9.21 -0.68
N ARG A 102 -14.56 -10.24 -1.43
CA ARG A 102 -13.14 -10.60 -1.61
C ARG A 102 -12.36 -9.51 -2.32
N ARG A 103 -12.94 -8.89 -3.37
CA ARG A 103 -12.31 -7.76 -4.09
C ARG A 103 -11.98 -6.62 -3.15
N PHE A 104 -12.93 -6.21 -2.31
CA PHE A 104 -12.73 -5.12 -1.36
C PHE A 104 -11.73 -5.48 -0.25
N SER A 105 -11.86 -6.67 0.36
CA SER A 105 -10.92 -7.18 1.37
C SER A 105 -9.49 -7.23 0.82
N HIS A 106 -9.32 -7.68 -0.42
CA HIS A 106 -8.01 -7.71 -1.09
C HIS A 106 -7.43 -6.31 -1.32
N HIS A 107 -8.23 -5.35 -1.78
CA HIS A 107 -7.81 -3.94 -1.91
C HIS A 107 -7.27 -3.37 -0.60
N MET A 108 -8.01 -3.52 0.50
CA MET A 108 -7.56 -3.05 1.82
C MET A 108 -6.30 -3.79 2.29
N ASN A 109 -6.21 -5.10 2.03
CA ASN A 109 -5.01 -5.86 2.38
C ASN A 109 -3.80 -5.47 1.53
N GLN A 110 -3.96 -5.07 0.27
CA GLN A 110 -2.88 -4.53 -0.55
C GLN A 110 -2.29 -3.27 0.08
N ILE A 111 -3.13 -2.33 0.52
CA ILE A 111 -2.69 -1.11 1.23
C ILE A 111 -1.87 -1.50 2.48
N ARG A 112 -2.40 -2.40 3.32
CA ARG A 112 -1.69 -2.88 4.52
C ARG A 112 -0.35 -3.54 4.20
N LEU A 113 -0.28 -4.36 3.15
CA LEU A 113 0.95 -5.04 2.74
C LEU A 113 2.00 -4.06 2.24
N LEU A 114 1.60 -3.01 1.51
CA LEU A 114 2.50 -1.97 1.04
C LEU A 114 3.08 -1.17 2.21
N PHE A 115 2.27 -0.84 3.21
CA PHE A 115 2.72 -0.25 4.46
C PHE A 115 3.71 -1.14 5.22
N LYS A 116 3.35 -2.42 5.42
CA LYS A 116 4.22 -3.40 6.11
C LYS A 116 5.58 -3.60 5.42
N ARG A 117 5.67 -3.32 4.12
CA ARG A 117 6.90 -3.41 3.33
C ARG A 117 7.68 -2.10 3.26
N GLY A 118 7.22 -1.04 3.92
CA GLY A 118 7.84 0.28 3.88
C GLY A 118 7.73 0.97 2.52
N VAL A 119 6.77 0.55 1.67
CA VAL A 119 6.48 1.22 0.40
C VAL A 119 5.59 2.44 0.62
N LEU A 120 4.67 2.34 1.57
CA LEU A 120 3.81 3.44 2.01
C LEU A 120 4.18 3.83 3.43
N GLU A 121 4.18 5.13 3.69
CA GLU A 121 4.25 5.69 5.05
C GLU A 121 2.86 5.73 5.68
N GLU A 122 2.76 6.01 6.98
CA GLU A 122 1.47 6.03 7.68
C GLU A 122 0.52 7.09 7.09
N ASP A 123 1.05 8.25 6.68
CA ASP A 123 0.27 9.32 6.08
C ASP A 123 -0.34 8.89 4.73
N ASP A 124 0.42 8.19 3.89
CA ASP A 124 -0.10 7.63 2.63
C ASP A 124 -1.25 6.65 2.89
N VAL A 125 -1.14 5.82 3.94
CA VAL A 125 -2.19 4.87 4.31
C VAL A 125 -3.43 5.60 4.80
N ARG A 126 -3.27 6.66 5.60
CA ARG A 126 -4.39 7.47 6.10
C ARG A 126 -5.13 8.15 4.95
N GLU A 127 -4.40 8.65 3.95
CA GLU A 127 -4.99 9.24 2.74
C GLU A 127 -5.73 8.19 1.90
N LEU A 128 -5.11 7.03 1.65
CA LEU A 128 -5.68 5.99 0.81
C LEU A 128 -6.87 5.27 1.45
N ALA A 129 -6.79 4.94 2.74
CA ALA A 129 -7.80 4.13 3.41
C ALA A 129 -8.99 4.99 3.91
N THR A 130 -8.79 6.28 4.18
CA THR A 130 -9.77 7.21 4.77
C THR A 130 -10.44 6.71 6.05
N CYS A 131 -10.52 7.54 7.10
CA CYS A 131 -11.14 7.16 8.38
C CYS A 131 -12.55 7.73 8.54
N GLY A 132 -13.46 6.99 9.20
CA GLY A 132 -14.82 7.44 9.53
C GLY A 132 -15.92 6.45 9.14
N LYS A 133 -17.17 6.73 9.55
CA LYS A 133 -18.31 5.83 9.34
C LYS A 133 -18.60 5.56 7.84
N PHE A 134 -18.50 6.59 7.02
CA PHE A 134 -18.77 6.51 5.58
C PHE A 134 -17.49 6.34 4.73
N SER A 135 -16.37 5.99 5.36
CA SER A 135 -15.06 5.83 4.72
C SER A 135 -14.80 4.40 4.22
N GLN A 136 -13.67 4.14 3.55
CA GLN A 136 -13.30 2.77 3.16
C GLN A 136 -13.05 1.89 4.39
N VAL A 137 -12.41 2.42 5.44
CA VAL A 137 -12.25 1.69 6.71
C VAL A 137 -13.60 1.42 7.37
N GLY A 138 -14.51 2.40 7.37
CA GLY A 138 -15.87 2.21 7.87
C GLY A 138 -16.61 1.10 7.14
N PHE A 139 -16.52 1.09 5.80
CA PHE A 139 -17.09 0.03 4.98
C PHE A 139 -16.44 -1.34 5.24
N LEU A 140 -15.12 -1.39 5.41
CA LEU A 140 -14.38 -2.61 5.76
C LEU A 140 -14.91 -3.21 7.07
N LEU A 141 -15.07 -2.38 8.11
CA LEU A 141 -15.42 -2.82 9.45
C LEU A 141 -16.92 -3.10 9.62
N GLU A 142 -17.79 -2.29 9.01
CA GLU A 142 -19.25 -2.42 9.18
C GLU A 142 -19.91 -3.40 8.20
N VAL A 143 -19.31 -3.62 7.03
CA VAL A 143 -19.91 -4.45 5.98
C VAL A 143 -19.07 -5.69 5.73
N VAL A 144 -17.78 -5.54 5.46
CA VAL A 144 -16.95 -6.67 5.00
C VAL A 144 -16.54 -7.60 6.14
N LYS A 145 -16.15 -7.06 7.29
CA LYS A 145 -15.71 -7.86 8.45
C LYS A 145 -16.78 -8.85 8.92
N PRO A 146 -18.06 -8.47 9.16
CA PRO A 146 -19.09 -9.43 9.56
C PRO A 146 -19.29 -10.55 8.55
N LEU A 147 -19.14 -10.27 7.24
CA LEU A 147 -19.23 -11.30 6.19
C LEU A 147 -18.06 -12.29 6.23
N GLU A 148 -16.85 -11.82 6.55
CA GLU A 148 -15.67 -12.69 6.70
C GLU A 148 -15.81 -13.60 7.94
N GLU A 149 -16.29 -13.04 9.05
CA GLU A 149 -16.46 -13.76 10.32
C GLU A 149 -17.47 -14.92 10.22
N VAL A 150 -18.56 -14.73 9.48
CA VAL A 150 -19.55 -15.81 9.27
C VAL A 150 -19.05 -16.89 8.30
N ILE A 151 -18.19 -16.54 7.34
CA ILE A 151 -17.59 -17.53 6.43
C ILE A 151 -16.53 -18.36 7.15
N ASN A 152 -15.67 -17.70 7.92
CA ASN A 152 -14.58 -18.32 8.64
C ASN A 152 -14.47 -17.69 10.04
N PRO A 153 -15.02 -18.35 11.08
CA PRO A 153 -14.90 -17.87 12.46
C PRO A 153 -13.46 -17.74 12.95
N ASP A 154 -12.53 -18.50 12.37
CA ASP A 154 -11.09 -18.44 12.67
C ASP A 154 -10.33 -17.49 11.72
N CYS A 155 -11.00 -16.49 11.14
CA CYS A 155 -10.35 -15.55 10.22
C CYS A 155 -9.26 -14.71 10.93
N ASP A 156 -8.18 -14.41 10.20
CA ASP A 156 -7.13 -13.52 10.70
C ASP A 156 -7.66 -12.09 10.82
N HIS A 157 -7.88 -11.64 12.07
CA HIS A 157 -8.37 -10.30 12.35
C HIS A 157 -7.32 -9.20 12.19
N SER A 158 -6.05 -9.52 11.90
CA SER A 158 -4.96 -8.55 11.82
C SER A 158 -5.18 -7.44 10.77
N LEU A 159 -5.96 -7.72 9.72
CA LEU A 159 -6.35 -6.72 8.73
C LEU A 159 -7.30 -5.67 9.34
N PHE A 160 -8.34 -6.15 10.03
CA PHE A 160 -9.37 -5.28 10.62
C PHE A 160 -8.82 -4.48 11.79
N GLU A 161 -8.04 -5.13 12.66
CA GLU A 161 -7.39 -4.48 13.79
C GLU A 161 -6.41 -3.39 13.34
N PHE A 162 -5.66 -3.64 12.26
CA PHE A 162 -4.74 -2.65 11.70
C PHE A 162 -5.47 -1.35 11.34
N PHE A 163 -6.56 -1.42 10.57
CA PHE A 163 -7.29 -0.23 10.15
C PHE A 163 -8.14 0.40 11.27
N ASP A 164 -8.68 -0.39 12.19
CA ASP A 164 -9.37 0.13 13.37
C ASP A 164 -8.41 0.95 14.27
N ASN A 165 -7.21 0.42 14.52
CA ASN A 165 -6.17 1.12 15.29
C ASN A 165 -5.68 2.38 14.58
N LEU A 166 -5.47 2.33 13.26
CA LEU A 166 -5.09 3.50 12.45
C LEU A 166 -6.08 4.66 12.66
N CYS A 167 -7.38 4.38 12.62
CA CYS A 167 -8.40 5.41 12.78
C CYS A 167 -8.63 5.86 14.23
N LYS A 168 -8.31 5.03 15.23
CA LYS A 168 -8.32 5.43 16.64
C LYS A 168 -7.21 6.42 16.96
N ASN A 169 -5.99 6.16 16.47
CA ASN A 169 -4.84 7.04 16.68
C ASN A 169 -5.04 8.39 16.00
N SER A 170 -5.68 8.44 14.83
CA SER A 170 -6.00 9.72 14.18
C SER A 170 -6.92 10.63 15.00
N LYS A 171 -7.79 10.08 15.86
CA LYS A 171 -8.69 10.87 16.69
C LYS A 171 -8.03 11.43 17.95
N SER A 172 -6.96 10.81 18.46
CA SER A 172 -6.22 11.37 19.59
C SER A 172 -5.46 12.63 19.19
N ASP A 173 -4.88 12.65 17.99
CA ASP A 173 -4.05 13.76 17.50
C ASP A 173 -4.85 15.08 17.35
N ILE A 174 -6.13 14.96 16.98
CA ILE A 174 -7.05 16.10 16.82
C ILE A 174 -7.46 16.71 18.17
N ASN A 175 -7.53 15.91 19.24
CA ASN A 175 -7.95 16.37 20.56
C ASN A 175 -6.79 16.89 21.42
N SER A 176 -5.54 16.75 20.96
CA SER A 176 -4.33 17.21 21.66
C SER A 176 -3.71 18.49 21.07
N SER A 177 -4.31 19.05 20.02
CA SER A 177 -3.89 20.31 19.36
C SER A 177 -4.82 21.45 19.74
#